data_AF-A0A8T5SZH8-F1
#
_entry.id   AF-A0A8T5SZH8-F1
#
_cell.length_a   1.000
_cell.length_b   1.000
_cell.length_c   1.000
_cell.angle_alpha   90.00
_cell.angle_beta   90.00
_cell.angle_gamma   90.00
#
_symmetry.space_group_name_H-M   'P 1'
#
loop_
_entity.id
_entity.type
_entity.pdbx_description
1 polymer ?
#
loop_
_entity_poly.entity_id
_entity_poly.type
_entity_poly.pdbx_seq_one_letter_code
_entity_poly.pdbx_strand_id
1 'polypeptide(L)'
;MSELETLRTSFVALLDGLWWGLRENTGPLSMYEGFARGFKQMGLEIAEKSGGKGGLAAAEIAGQLFGAIGLDVAVDEKTVTVKKCPVWNRILERGLEYSFHVEEICWMPMLEGIGEKTGVKPVMESALRLAHIEGAKVDYKKDKVKAALDKSQITREEYDKEMVVLKQRLENSPKLGLYRFK
;
A
#
# COMPACT_ATOMS: atom_id res chain seq x y z
N MET A 1 -24.45 -12.18 -6.53
CA MET A 1 -23.36 -11.78 -5.62
C MET A 1 -23.37 -12.73 -4.44
N SER A 2 -22.23 -13.32 -4.14
CA SER A 2 -22.06 -14.08 -2.88
C SER A 2 -21.96 -13.11 -1.68
N GLU A 3 -22.30 -13.57 -0.47
CA GLU A 3 -22.18 -12.76 0.76
C GLU A 3 -20.76 -12.21 0.95
N LEU A 4 -19.75 -13.01 0.58
CA LEU A 4 -18.33 -12.63 0.62
C LEU A 4 -18.02 -11.49 -0.36
N GLU A 5 -18.58 -11.51 -1.57
CA GLU A 5 -18.43 -10.40 -2.52
C GLU A 5 -19.09 -9.13 -1.99
N THR A 6 -20.29 -9.23 -1.41
CA THR A 6 -20.98 -8.08 -0.83
C THR A 6 -20.18 -7.46 0.32
N LEU A 7 -19.62 -8.27 1.22
CA LEU A 7 -18.74 -7.79 2.30
C LEU A 7 -17.51 -7.05 1.76
N ARG A 8 -16.84 -7.63 0.75
CA ARG A 8 -15.66 -7.02 0.12
C ARG A 8 -15.99 -5.70 -0.54
N THR A 9 -17.07 -5.64 -1.32
CA THR A 9 -17.52 -4.40 -1.97
C THR A 9 -17.89 -3.33 -0.92
N SER A 10 -18.53 -3.74 0.18
CA SER A 10 -18.92 -2.84 1.26
C SER A 10 -17.71 -2.27 2.00
N PHE A 11 -16.67 -3.07 2.21
CA PHE A 11 -15.42 -2.61 2.82
C PHE A 11 -14.68 -1.59 1.93
N VAL A 12 -14.64 -1.83 0.62
CA VAL A 12 -14.10 -0.82 -0.33
C VAL A 12 -14.90 0.46 -0.27
N ALA A 13 -16.24 0.37 -0.30
CA ALA A 13 -17.12 1.53 -0.21
C ALA A 13 -16.95 2.29 1.11
N LEU A 14 -16.68 1.59 2.22
CA LEU A 14 -16.32 2.21 3.50
C LEU A 14 -15.03 3.03 3.38
N LEU A 15 -13.94 2.44 2.84
CA LEU A 15 -12.68 3.15 2.63
C LEU A 15 -12.85 4.38 1.73
N ASP A 16 -13.67 4.26 0.68
CA ASP A 16 -14.00 5.39 -0.18
C ASP A 16 -14.80 6.46 0.56
N GLY A 17 -15.79 6.07 1.36
CA GLY A 17 -16.56 7.00 2.18
C GLY A 17 -15.69 7.76 3.17
N LEU A 18 -14.72 7.07 3.79
CA LEU A 18 -13.73 7.69 4.67
C LEU A 18 -12.82 8.66 3.91
N TRP A 19 -12.43 8.33 2.68
CA TRP A 19 -11.65 9.22 1.84
C TRP A 19 -12.42 10.48 1.43
N TRP A 20 -13.61 10.33 0.83
CA TRP A 20 -14.40 11.44 0.28
C TRP A 20 -15.06 12.30 1.35
N GLY A 21 -15.70 11.66 2.33
CA GLY A 21 -16.50 12.36 3.34
C GLY A 21 -15.67 13.27 4.24
N LEU A 22 -14.36 13.04 4.34
CA LEU A 22 -13.51 13.68 5.34
C LEU A 22 -12.35 14.48 4.73
N ARG A 23 -11.87 14.14 3.52
CA ARG A 23 -10.93 15.03 2.79
C ARG A 23 -11.54 16.42 2.58
N GLU A 24 -12.84 16.48 2.33
CA GLU A 24 -13.54 17.74 2.06
C GLU A 24 -13.98 18.47 3.34
N ASN A 25 -14.11 17.77 4.48
CA ASN A 25 -14.73 18.30 5.70
C ASN A 25 -13.81 18.37 6.94
N THR A 26 -12.68 17.67 6.94
CA THR A 26 -11.74 17.60 8.07
C THR A 26 -10.32 17.75 7.55
N GLY A 27 -9.54 18.66 8.15
CA GLY A 27 -8.18 18.91 7.70
C GLY A 27 -7.29 17.65 7.67
N PRO A 28 -6.20 17.63 6.90
CA PRO A 28 -5.37 16.44 6.69
C PRO A 28 -4.86 15.77 7.98
N LEU A 29 -4.67 16.55 9.05
CA LEU A 29 -4.14 16.08 10.34
C LEU A 29 -5.15 15.29 11.18
N SER A 30 -6.43 15.68 11.18
CA SER A 30 -7.46 14.96 11.95
C SER A 30 -7.86 13.62 11.32
N MET A 31 -7.72 13.50 9.99
CA MET A 31 -7.83 12.22 9.30
C MET A 31 -6.75 11.23 9.76
N TYR A 32 -5.54 11.72 10.00
CA TYR A 32 -4.42 10.88 10.40
C TYR A 32 -4.61 10.27 11.79
N GLU A 33 -5.06 11.05 12.78
CA GLU A 33 -5.17 10.54 14.15
C GLU A 33 -6.42 9.70 14.40
N GLY A 34 -7.59 10.10 13.87
CA GLY A 34 -8.84 9.41 14.16
C GLY A 34 -8.93 8.02 13.50
N PHE A 35 -8.65 7.95 12.20
CA PHE A 35 -8.77 6.70 11.44
C PHE A 35 -7.66 5.73 11.73
N ALA A 36 -6.42 6.20 11.83
CA ALA A 36 -5.32 5.33 12.21
C ALA A 36 -5.58 4.66 13.56
N ARG A 37 -6.17 5.37 14.54
CA ARG A 37 -6.59 4.78 15.81
C ARG A 37 -7.68 3.72 15.64
N GLY A 38 -8.69 3.97 14.80
CA GLY A 38 -9.74 2.98 14.51
C GLY A 38 -9.19 1.70 13.87
N PHE A 39 -8.33 1.84 12.87
CA PHE A 39 -7.66 0.70 12.22
C PHE A 39 -6.72 -0.02 13.19
N LYS A 40 -5.96 0.72 14.01
CA LYS A 40 -5.14 0.14 15.07
C LYS A 40 -5.97 -0.65 16.07
N GLN A 41 -7.11 -0.10 16.51
CA GLN A 41 -8.03 -0.79 17.41
C GLN A 41 -8.55 -2.10 16.81
N MET A 42 -8.90 -2.11 15.52
CA MET A 42 -9.27 -3.33 14.83
C MET A 42 -8.15 -4.39 14.85
N GLY A 43 -6.90 -3.96 14.67
CA GLY A 43 -5.72 -4.81 14.81
C GLY A 43 -5.53 -5.38 16.22
N LEU A 44 -5.71 -4.54 17.24
CA LEU A 44 -5.64 -4.95 18.65
C LEU A 44 -6.70 -6.01 18.97
N GLU A 45 -7.95 -5.79 18.55
CA GLU A 45 -9.07 -6.67 18.85
C GLU A 45 -8.96 -8.03 18.17
N ILE A 46 -8.54 -8.06 16.90
CA ILE A 46 -8.38 -9.35 16.20
C ILE A 46 -7.26 -10.17 16.82
N ALA A 47 -6.15 -9.52 17.20
CA ALA A 47 -4.99 -10.20 17.76
C ALA A 47 -5.29 -10.70 19.17
N GLU A 48 -6.07 -9.96 19.95
CA GLU A 48 -6.56 -10.40 21.25
C GLU A 48 -7.46 -11.63 21.15
N LYS A 49 -8.37 -11.67 20.17
CA LYS A 49 -9.26 -12.83 19.96
C LYS A 49 -8.53 -14.05 19.41
N SER A 50 -7.52 -13.85 18.57
CA SER A 50 -6.78 -14.93 17.93
C SER A 50 -5.71 -15.53 18.85
N GLY A 51 -5.15 -14.71 19.75
CA GLY A 51 -4.06 -15.10 20.63
C GLY A 51 -2.73 -15.33 19.89
N GLY A 52 -1.70 -15.76 20.61
CA GLY A 52 -0.37 -16.03 20.08
C GLY A 52 0.65 -14.92 20.33
N LYS A 53 1.93 -15.22 20.07
CA LYS A 53 3.07 -14.30 20.28
C LYS A 53 4.10 -14.45 19.17
N GLY A 54 4.85 -13.38 18.91
CA GLY A 54 5.92 -13.34 17.95
C GLY A 54 5.47 -13.13 16.51
N GLY A 55 6.44 -12.97 15.61
CA GLY A 55 6.19 -12.56 14.22
C GLY A 55 5.40 -13.55 13.37
N LEU A 56 5.46 -14.85 13.69
CA LEU A 56 4.68 -15.88 12.98
C LEU A 56 3.18 -15.71 13.25
N ALA A 57 2.80 -15.64 14.53
CA ALA A 57 1.41 -15.42 14.91
C ALA A 57 0.89 -14.07 14.35
N ALA A 58 1.71 -13.02 14.41
CA ALA A 58 1.35 -11.71 13.86
C ALA A 58 1.07 -11.77 12.36
N ALA A 59 1.91 -12.46 11.59
CA ALA A 59 1.75 -12.61 10.15
C ALA A 59 0.53 -13.47 9.77
N GLU A 60 0.26 -14.55 10.52
CA GLU A 60 -0.93 -15.37 10.35
C GLU A 60 -2.22 -14.56 10.60
N ILE A 61 -2.29 -13.84 11.73
CA ILE A 61 -3.44 -12.99 12.08
C ILE A 61 -3.66 -11.91 11.01
N ALA A 62 -2.58 -11.25 10.59
CA ALA A 62 -2.63 -10.24 9.55
C ALA A 62 -3.10 -10.81 8.21
N GLY A 63 -2.61 -12.00 7.83
CA GLY A 63 -3.04 -12.70 6.62
C GLY A 63 -4.52 -13.08 6.66
N GLN A 64 -5.01 -13.58 7.79
CA GLN A 64 -6.43 -13.89 7.97
C GLN A 64 -7.30 -12.63 7.88
N LEU A 65 -6.90 -11.55 8.57
CA LEU A 65 -7.64 -10.29 8.54
C LEU A 65 -7.67 -9.70 7.12
N PHE A 66 -6.52 -9.61 6.46
CA PHE A 66 -6.42 -9.12 5.09
C PHE A 66 -7.21 -9.98 4.10
N GLY A 67 -7.16 -11.31 4.24
CA GLY A 67 -7.98 -12.22 3.44
C GLY A 67 -9.49 -12.01 3.66
N ALA A 68 -9.91 -11.76 4.90
CA ALA A 68 -11.30 -11.50 5.26
C ALA A 68 -11.84 -10.19 4.65
N ILE A 69 -11.02 -9.13 4.63
CA ILE A 69 -11.37 -7.86 3.96
C ILE A 69 -11.19 -7.90 2.43
N GLY A 70 -10.83 -9.06 1.88
CA GLY A 70 -10.81 -9.33 0.44
C GLY A 70 -9.51 -9.07 -0.28
N LEU A 71 -8.41 -8.88 0.43
CA LEU A 71 -7.09 -8.84 -0.19
C LEU A 71 -6.67 -10.27 -0.56
N ASP A 72 -6.07 -10.40 -1.74
CA ASP A 72 -5.32 -11.60 -2.12
C ASP A 72 -3.96 -11.53 -1.45
N VAL A 73 -3.79 -12.34 -0.40
CA VAL A 73 -2.59 -12.33 0.43
C VAL A 73 -1.93 -13.70 0.49
N ALA A 74 -0.61 -13.69 0.58
CA ALA A 74 0.18 -14.85 0.96
C ALA A 74 0.94 -14.52 2.25
N VAL A 75 1.00 -15.49 3.16
CA VAL A 75 1.80 -15.42 4.37
C VAL A 75 2.97 -16.38 4.20
N ASP A 76 4.18 -15.88 4.46
CA ASP A 76 5.40 -16.68 4.49
C ASP A 76 6.22 -16.28 5.72
N GLU A 77 6.40 -17.22 6.64
CA GLU A 77 6.97 -16.99 7.96
C GLU A 77 6.37 -15.75 8.67
N LYS A 78 7.15 -14.66 8.74
CA LYS A 78 6.80 -13.40 9.43
C LYS A 78 6.37 -12.31 8.45
N THR A 79 6.13 -12.67 7.19
CA THR A 79 5.91 -11.74 6.09
C THR A 79 4.54 -11.95 5.47
N VAL A 80 3.80 -10.86 5.29
CA VAL A 80 2.53 -10.81 4.58
C VAL A 80 2.76 -10.12 3.24
N THR A 81 2.43 -10.82 2.16
CA THR A 81 2.50 -10.30 0.79
C THR A 81 1.09 -10.04 0.29
N VAL A 82 0.77 -8.77 0.01
CA VAL A 82 -0.49 -8.37 -0.64
C VAL A 82 -0.28 -8.38 -2.16
N LYS A 83 -0.90 -9.35 -2.83
CA LYS A 83 -0.78 -9.56 -4.28
C LYS A 83 -1.80 -8.76 -5.07
N LYS A 84 -3.03 -8.72 -4.58
CA LYS A 84 -4.13 -7.95 -5.17
C LYS A 84 -5.02 -7.41 -4.07
N CYS A 85 -5.64 -6.27 -4.35
CA CYS A 85 -6.60 -5.65 -3.46
C CYS A 85 -7.78 -5.15 -4.29
N PRO A 86 -9.04 -5.26 -3.81
CA PRO A 86 -10.18 -4.61 -4.48
C PRO A 86 -10.00 -3.09 -4.64
N VAL A 87 -9.22 -2.49 -3.73
CA VAL A 87 -8.84 -1.07 -3.71
C VAL A 87 -7.71 -0.76 -4.70
N TRP A 88 -7.08 -1.79 -5.29
CA TRP A 88 -5.92 -1.69 -6.18
C TRP A 88 -6.24 -0.96 -7.49
N ASN A 89 -7.35 -1.32 -8.12
CA ASN A 89 -7.82 -0.60 -9.32
C ASN A 89 -8.13 0.86 -8.99
N ARG A 90 -8.66 1.14 -7.80
CA ARG A 90 -8.88 2.52 -7.34
C ARG A 90 -7.60 3.28 -7.05
N ILE A 91 -6.56 2.62 -6.54
CA ILE A 91 -5.23 3.22 -6.38
C ILE A 91 -4.67 3.63 -7.75
N LEU A 92 -4.80 2.76 -8.76
CA LEU A 92 -4.39 3.07 -10.13
C LEU A 92 -5.18 4.24 -10.74
N GLU A 93 -6.49 4.33 -10.46
CA GLU A 93 -7.37 5.39 -10.97
C GLU A 93 -7.25 6.73 -10.22
N ARG A 94 -7.04 6.69 -8.90
CA ARG A 94 -7.13 7.87 -8.00
C ARG A 94 -5.77 8.41 -7.57
N GLY A 95 -4.70 7.70 -7.85
CA GLY A 95 -3.33 8.19 -7.73
C GLY A 95 -2.72 8.12 -6.32
N LEU A 96 -1.59 8.81 -6.16
CA LEU A 96 -0.65 8.65 -5.04
C LEU A 96 -1.28 8.91 -3.67
N GLU A 97 -2.13 9.93 -3.53
CA GLU A 97 -2.69 10.30 -2.22
C GLU A 97 -3.61 9.22 -1.66
N TYR A 98 -4.40 8.57 -2.52
CA TYR A 98 -5.28 7.48 -2.11
C TYR A 98 -4.47 6.22 -1.72
N SER A 99 -3.38 5.94 -2.44
CA SER A 99 -2.46 4.85 -2.05
C SER A 99 -1.85 5.08 -0.67
N PHE A 100 -1.52 6.34 -0.34
CA PHE A 100 -0.98 6.73 0.96
C PHE A 100 -2.02 6.56 2.06
N HIS A 101 -3.28 6.95 1.82
CA HIS A 101 -4.37 6.72 2.77
C HIS A 101 -4.51 5.23 3.11
N VAL A 102 -4.59 4.37 2.10
CA VAL A 102 -4.78 2.94 2.32
C VAL A 102 -3.58 2.31 3.03
N GLU A 103 -2.35 2.65 2.62
CA GLU A 103 -1.15 2.01 3.17
C GLU A 103 -0.74 2.52 4.55
N GLU A 104 -0.76 3.85 4.77
CA GLU A 104 -0.26 4.47 6.00
C GLU A 104 -1.35 4.73 7.05
N ILE A 105 -2.60 4.94 6.62
CA ILE A 105 -3.69 5.28 7.54
C ILE A 105 -4.56 4.06 7.85
N CYS A 106 -4.70 3.13 6.89
CA CYS A 106 -5.51 1.93 7.09
C CYS A 106 -4.67 0.70 7.46
N TRP A 107 -3.76 0.26 6.60
CA TRP A 107 -3.05 -1.01 6.79
C TRP A 107 -1.98 -0.95 7.86
N MET A 108 -1.06 0.02 7.83
CA MET A 108 0.01 0.06 8.83
C MET A 108 -0.49 0.16 10.27
N PRO A 109 -1.44 1.04 10.62
CA PRO A 109 -1.93 1.12 12.00
C PRO A 109 -2.62 -0.18 12.44
N MET A 110 -3.35 -0.84 11.52
CA MET A 110 -3.94 -2.15 11.77
C MET A 110 -2.88 -3.20 12.09
N LEU A 111 -1.80 -3.26 11.30
CA LEU A 111 -0.68 -4.17 11.54
C LEU A 111 0.06 -3.81 12.84
N GLU A 112 0.14 -2.53 13.21
CA GLU A 112 0.74 -2.09 14.47
C GLU A 112 -0.08 -2.56 15.67
N GLY A 113 -1.41 -2.52 15.58
CA GLY A 113 -2.28 -3.10 16.61
C GLY A 113 -2.04 -4.61 16.79
N ILE A 114 -1.91 -5.34 15.69
CA ILE A 114 -1.56 -6.77 15.74
C ILE A 114 -0.18 -6.97 16.39
N GLY A 115 0.80 -6.18 15.96
CA GLY A 115 2.16 -6.22 16.48
C GLY A 115 2.24 -5.97 17.99
N GLU A 116 1.49 -4.98 18.48
CA GLU A 116 1.45 -4.63 19.90
C GLU A 116 0.97 -5.79 20.78
N LYS A 117 -0.10 -6.49 20.38
CA LYS A 117 -0.62 -7.65 21.11
C LYS A 117 0.28 -8.89 21.01
N THR A 118 0.96 -9.04 19.89
CA THR A 118 1.84 -10.20 19.63
C THR A 118 3.29 -9.98 20.07
N GLY A 119 3.65 -8.75 20.46
CA GLY A 119 4.98 -8.36 20.97
C GLY A 119 6.03 -8.15 19.88
N VAL A 120 5.63 -7.76 18.67
CA VAL A 120 6.51 -7.53 17.52
C VAL A 120 6.15 -6.24 16.78
N LYS A 121 7.05 -5.71 15.95
CA LYS A 121 6.80 -4.49 15.20
C LYS A 121 6.62 -4.79 13.70
N PRO A 122 5.54 -4.33 13.05
CA PRO A 122 5.43 -4.42 11.60
C PRO A 122 6.38 -3.42 10.91
N VAL A 123 6.87 -3.81 9.75
CA VAL A 123 7.69 -2.99 8.85
C VAL A 123 7.14 -3.18 7.44
N MET A 124 6.82 -2.08 6.79
CA MET A 124 6.50 -2.07 5.35
C MET A 124 7.81 -2.13 4.56
N GLU A 125 8.14 -3.30 4.02
CA GLU A 125 9.35 -3.50 3.19
C GLU A 125 9.13 -3.02 1.76
N SER A 126 7.91 -3.17 1.25
CA SER A 126 7.52 -2.54 0.00
C SER A 126 6.10 -2.03 0.06
N ALA A 127 5.92 -0.89 -0.59
CA ALA A 127 4.62 -0.29 -0.81
C ALA A 127 4.44 0.00 -2.28
N LEU A 128 3.20 -0.09 -2.67
CA LEU A 128 2.75 0.09 -4.02
C LEU A 128 2.72 1.58 -4.41
N ARG A 129 2.55 2.48 -3.44
CA ARG A 129 2.79 3.92 -3.66
C ARG A 129 4.21 4.21 -4.18
N LEU A 130 5.20 3.39 -3.80
CA LEU A 130 6.58 3.58 -4.24
C LEU A 130 6.72 3.34 -5.74
N ALA A 131 5.94 2.41 -6.30
CA ALA A 131 5.88 2.21 -7.74
C ALA A 131 5.27 3.41 -8.47
N HIS A 132 4.23 4.03 -7.90
CA HIS A 132 3.66 5.28 -8.45
C HIS A 132 4.66 6.43 -8.41
N ILE A 133 5.36 6.61 -7.29
CA ILE A 133 6.40 7.65 -7.14
C ILE A 133 7.53 7.41 -8.15
N GLU A 134 7.98 6.16 -8.30
CA GLU A 134 9.05 5.84 -9.25
C GLU A 134 8.59 6.01 -10.70
N GLY A 135 7.35 5.63 -11.02
CA GLY A 135 6.69 5.91 -12.30
C GLY A 135 6.74 7.40 -12.65
N ALA A 136 6.24 8.25 -11.77
CA ALA A 136 6.22 9.70 -11.97
C ALA A 136 7.64 10.29 -12.11
N LYS A 137 8.61 9.81 -11.32
CA LYS A 137 10.03 10.21 -11.45
C LYS A 137 10.62 9.80 -12.79
N VAL A 138 10.29 8.62 -13.27
CA VAL A 138 10.77 8.10 -14.55
C VAL A 138 10.17 8.92 -15.69
N ASP A 139 8.87 9.21 -15.68
CA ASP A 139 8.23 9.99 -16.74
C ASP A 139 8.76 11.42 -16.78
N TYR A 140 8.93 12.07 -15.63
CA TYR A 140 9.60 13.38 -15.54
C TYR A 140 11.01 13.34 -16.16
N LYS A 141 11.79 12.28 -15.89
CA LYS A 141 13.13 12.12 -16.47
C LYS A 141 13.07 11.86 -17.98
N LYS A 142 12.11 11.06 -18.47
CA LYS A 142 11.92 10.85 -19.91
C LYS A 142 11.68 12.17 -20.63
N ASP A 143 10.79 13.00 -20.09
CA ASP A 143 10.47 14.30 -20.68
C ASP A 143 11.69 15.23 -20.67
N LYS A 144 12.46 15.23 -19.57
CA LYS A 144 13.69 16.02 -19.47
C LYS A 144 14.76 15.57 -20.47
N VAL A 145 14.99 14.26 -20.60
CA VAL A 145 15.97 13.68 -21.53
C VAL A 145 15.54 13.90 -22.98
N LYS A 146 14.24 13.77 -23.28
CA LYS A 146 13.68 14.12 -24.59
C LYS A 146 13.88 15.60 -24.92
N ALA A 147 13.58 16.51 -23.98
CA ALA A 147 13.80 17.93 -24.19
C ALA A 147 15.28 18.29 -24.41
N ALA A 148 16.22 17.56 -23.78
CA ALA A 148 17.64 17.71 -24.02
C ALA A 148 18.05 17.24 -25.43
N LEU A 149 17.47 16.13 -25.91
CA LEU A 149 17.67 15.66 -27.28
C LEU A 149 17.11 16.66 -28.30
N ASP A 150 15.90 17.16 -28.09
CA ASP A 150 15.26 18.15 -28.98
C ASP A 150 16.05 19.47 -29.05
N LYS A 151 16.77 19.82 -27.96
CA LYS A 151 17.70 20.95 -27.90
C LYS A 151 19.11 20.64 -28.41
N SER A 152 19.34 19.44 -28.95
CA SER A 152 20.66 18.95 -29.39
C SER A 152 21.74 19.01 -28.29
N GLN A 153 21.34 18.94 -27.01
CA GLN A 153 22.23 18.94 -25.86
C GLN A 153 22.81 17.55 -25.54
N ILE A 154 22.17 16.50 -26.06
CA ILE A 154 22.64 15.12 -25.99
C ILE A 154 22.49 14.47 -27.37
N THR A 155 23.27 13.43 -27.61
CA THR A 155 23.19 12.60 -28.81
C THR A 155 22.02 11.60 -28.74
N ARG A 156 21.68 11.02 -29.90
CA ARG A 156 20.68 9.96 -29.96
C ARG A 156 21.10 8.72 -29.17
N GLU A 157 22.38 8.38 -29.19
CA GLU A 157 22.93 7.22 -28.46
C GLU A 157 22.86 7.42 -26.94
N GLU A 158 23.14 8.63 -26.44
CA GLU A 158 22.98 8.97 -25.03
C GLU A 158 21.51 8.92 -24.59
N TYR A 159 20.60 9.44 -25.44
CA TYR A 159 19.16 9.32 -25.21
C TYR A 159 18.74 7.85 -25.08
N ASP A 160 19.16 6.99 -26.01
CA ASP A 160 18.77 5.58 -26.02
C ASP A 160 19.32 4.83 -24.78
N LYS A 161 20.55 5.12 -24.35
CA LYS A 161 21.14 4.58 -23.11
C LYS A 161 20.32 4.98 -21.87
N GLU A 162 19.98 6.26 -21.74
CA GLU A 162 19.14 6.74 -20.64
C GLU A 162 17.75 6.07 -20.63
N MET A 163 17.15 5.86 -21.82
CA MET A 163 15.87 5.16 -21.91
C MET A 163 15.93 3.71 -21.42
N VAL A 164 17.04 2.99 -21.66
CA VAL A 164 17.24 1.63 -21.12
C VAL A 164 17.30 1.65 -19.59
N VAL A 165 18.07 2.56 -19.01
CA VAL A 165 18.19 2.70 -17.54
C VAL A 165 16.85 3.03 -16.90
N LEU A 166 16.08 3.93 -17.50
CA LEU A 166 14.75 4.31 -17.02
C LEU A 166 13.75 3.15 -17.10
N LYS A 167 13.81 2.32 -18.16
CA LYS A 167 12.97 1.10 -18.27
C LYS A 167 13.32 0.08 -17.19
N GLN A 168 14.60 -0.20 -16.97
CA GLN A 168 15.04 -1.13 -15.92
C GLN A 168 14.60 -0.68 -14.52
N ARG A 169 14.59 0.64 -14.25
CA ARG A 169 14.07 1.19 -12.99
C ARG A 169 12.59 0.86 -12.77
N LEU A 170 11.76 0.95 -13.82
CA LEU A 170 10.34 0.59 -13.75
C LEU A 170 10.15 -0.91 -13.56
N GLU A 171 10.94 -1.74 -14.25
CA GLU A 171 10.86 -3.20 -14.14
C GLU A 171 11.16 -3.70 -12.73
N ASN A 172 12.11 -3.04 -12.05
CA ASN A 172 12.52 -3.33 -10.68
C ASN A 172 11.65 -2.62 -9.62
N SER A 173 10.66 -1.84 -10.02
CA SER A 173 9.78 -1.17 -9.05
C SER A 173 8.91 -2.18 -8.32
N PRO A 174 8.61 -1.98 -7.01
CA PRO A 174 7.82 -2.94 -6.25
C PRO A 174 6.43 -3.15 -6.85
N LYS A 175 6.04 -4.41 -7.05
CA LYS A 175 4.74 -4.76 -7.66
C LYS A 175 3.73 -5.28 -6.64
N LEU A 176 4.15 -5.43 -5.39
CA LEU A 176 3.37 -6.02 -4.30
C LEU A 176 3.61 -5.22 -3.01
N GLY A 177 2.64 -5.26 -2.10
CA GLY A 177 2.82 -4.76 -0.73
C GLY A 177 3.45 -5.85 0.13
N LEU A 178 4.60 -5.57 0.75
CA LEU A 178 5.31 -6.50 1.63
C LEU A 178 5.36 -5.93 3.04
N TYR A 179 4.83 -6.67 4.00
CA TYR A 179 4.76 -6.29 5.41
C TYR A 179 5.39 -7.37 6.26
N ARG A 180 6.44 -7.04 7.00
CA ARG A 180 7.19 -8.00 7.83
C ARG A 180 7.11 -7.66 9.30
N PHE A 181 6.88 -8.66 10.14
CA PHE A 181 6.90 -8.52 11.59
C PHE A 181 8.29 -8.87 12.16
N LYS A 182 8.87 -7.93 12.92
CA LYS A 182 10.19 -8.06 13.54
C LYS A 182 10.09 -8.21 15.04
#